data_AF-A0A7K1UP76-F1
#
_entry.id   AF-A0A7K1UP76-F1
#
_cell.length_a   1.000
_cell.length_b   1.000
_cell.length_c   1.000
_cell.angle_alpha   90.00
_cell.angle_beta   90.00
_cell.angle_gamma   90.00
#
_symmetry.space_group_name_H-M   'P 1'
#
loop_
_entity.id
_entity.type
_entity.pdbx_description
1 polymer ?
#
loop_
_entity_poly.entity_id
_entity_poly.type
_entity_poly.pdbx_seq_one_letter_code
_entity_poly.pdbx_strand_id
1 'polypeptide(L)'
;MATVVVLLIVMVVVLLGVVAVNRAQRTRSNTQLEDAKADARRVIERLGGQVYNLGGTDAASKQALADAGERFNAAGSQIEQATTPAQARLAKETALEGLYYVSAARAAMGMDPGPAVPELDGQRSAGRVTEDRAIDFDGRRVEASPTPSAATPNYYPGGRVAGRPVPAGWYSEPWWKTALVAGAWGVGSAVLFNALFSGMSGVGYDSAAFENGYGDGYQAGLDAADGGYDGAGYDQSGYDQGGYDQGGYDPGYDQGGYDPGADLGGQDFGDYGNFGGFDGFDSDF
;
A
#
# COMPACT_ATOMS: atom_id res chain seq x y z
N MET A 1 15.18 -62.53 4.29
CA MET A 1 16.30 -61.69 3.79
C MET A 1 15.92 -60.94 2.52
N ALA A 2 15.59 -61.63 1.42
CA ALA A 2 15.24 -60.97 0.14
C ALA A 2 14.07 -59.97 0.25
N THR A 3 13.00 -60.32 0.96
CA THR A 3 11.83 -59.44 1.17
C THR A 3 12.18 -58.17 1.95
N VAL A 4 13.05 -58.26 2.96
CA VAL A 4 13.51 -57.11 3.76
C VAL A 4 14.36 -56.16 2.91
N VAL A 5 15.24 -56.71 2.07
CA VAL A 5 16.06 -55.92 1.15
C VAL A 5 15.21 -55.18 0.11
N VAL A 6 14.19 -55.86 -0.45
CA VAL A 6 13.25 -55.23 -1.39
C VAL A 6 12.47 -54.10 -0.74
N LEU A 7 11.98 -54.29 0.50
CA LEU A 7 11.26 -53.24 1.23
C LEU A 7 12.16 -52.02 1.53
N LEU A 8 13.43 -52.23 1.88
CA LEU A 8 14.38 -51.14 2.09
C LEU A 8 14.65 -50.35 0.80
N ILE A 9 14.79 -51.02 -0.34
CA ILE A 9 14.98 -50.36 -1.64
C ILE A 9 13.74 -49.53 -1.99
N VAL A 10 12.54 -50.08 -1.82
CA VAL A 10 11.29 -49.35 -2.06
C VAL A 10 11.20 -48.12 -1.15
N MET A 11 11.53 -48.25 0.14
CA MET A 11 11.53 -47.12 1.08
C MET A 11 12.49 -46.02 0.64
N VAL A 12 13.71 -46.37 0.19
CA VAL A 12 14.69 -45.39 -0.33
C VAL A 12 14.18 -44.71 -1.59
N VAL A 13 13.59 -45.45 -2.53
CA VAL A 13 13.03 -44.87 -3.76
C VAL A 13 11.87 -43.91 -3.45
N VAL A 14 10.98 -44.28 -2.53
CA VAL A 14 9.89 -43.40 -2.07
C VAL A 14 10.46 -42.14 -1.40
N LEU A 15 11.45 -42.28 -0.51
CA LEU A 15 12.13 -41.14 0.12
C LEU A 15 12.76 -40.20 -0.90
N LEU A 16 13.49 -40.73 -1.88
CA LEU A 16 14.09 -39.93 -2.96
C LEU A 16 13.03 -39.24 -3.81
N GLY A 17 11.93 -39.91 -4.12
CA GLY A 17 10.77 -39.34 -4.81
C GLY A 17 10.16 -38.17 -4.04
N VAL A 18 9.90 -38.34 -2.74
CA VAL A 18 9.35 -37.29 -1.86
C VAL A 18 10.30 -36.09 -1.78
N VAL A 19 11.60 -36.31 -1.61
CA VAL A 19 12.61 -35.24 -1.57
C VAL A 19 12.68 -34.49 -2.90
N ALA A 20 12.63 -35.19 -4.03
CA ALA A 20 12.65 -34.58 -5.36
C ALA A 20 11.40 -33.71 -5.62
N VAL A 21 10.20 -34.21 -5.27
CA VAL A 21 8.94 -33.47 -5.39
C VAL A 21 8.95 -32.24 -4.49
N ASN A 22 9.35 -32.38 -3.23
CA ASN A 22 9.43 -31.26 -2.28
C ASN A 22 10.41 -30.18 -2.77
N ARG A 23 11.56 -30.59 -3.32
CA ARG A 23 12.54 -29.64 -3.87
C ARG A 23 12.00 -28.92 -5.10
N ALA A 24 11.35 -29.64 -6.01
CA ALA A 24 10.74 -29.04 -7.19
C ALA A 24 9.62 -28.04 -6.84
N GLN A 25 8.78 -28.36 -5.86
CA GLN A 25 7.73 -27.47 -5.36
C GLN A 25 8.31 -26.20 -4.73
N ARG A 26 9.34 -26.33 -3.89
CA ARG A 26 10.04 -25.17 -3.28
C ARG A 26 10.66 -24.27 -4.34
N THR A 27 11.33 -24.84 -5.34
CA THR A 27 11.90 -24.04 -6.43
C THR A 27 10.83 -23.26 -7.18
N ARG A 28 9.69 -23.89 -7.52
CA ARG A 28 8.57 -23.19 -8.19
C ARG A 28 7.99 -22.07 -7.33
N SER A 29 7.76 -22.32 -6.04
CA SER A 29 7.27 -21.31 -5.11
C SER A 29 8.22 -20.11 -5.01
N ASN A 30 9.53 -20.37 -4.95
CA ASN A 30 10.53 -19.31 -4.90
C ASN A 30 10.55 -18.48 -6.18
N THR A 31 10.50 -19.14 -7.36
CA THR A 31 10.41 -18.41 -8.64
C THR A 31 9.16 -17.55 -8.71
N GLN A 32 7.99 -18.06 -8.31
CA GLN A 32 6.75 -17.29 -8.29
C GLN A 32 6.81 -16.10 -7.33
N LEU A 33 7.48 -16.24 -6.17
CA LEU A 33 7.68 -15.15 -5.24
C LEU A 33 8.58 -14.07 -5.84
N GLU A 34 9.71 -14.45 -6.43
CA GLU A 34 10.64 -13.49 -7.05
C GLU A 34 10.01 -12.77 -8.23
N ASP A 35 9.25 -13.47 -9.08
CA ASP A 35 8.50 -12.86 -10.18
C ASP A 35 7.45 -11.86 -9.68
N ALA A 36 6.69 -12.23 -8.65
CA ALA A 36 5.70 -11.33 -8.03
C ALA A 36 6.38 -10.12 -7.38
N LYS A 37 7.56 -10.31 -6.77
CA LYS A 37 8.34 -9.21 -6.19
C LYS A 37 8.87 -8.25 -7.26
N ALA A 38 9.38 -8.78 -8.37
CA ALA A 38 9.87 -7.97 -9.48
C ALA A 38 8.75 -7.12 -10.10
N ASP A 39 7.57 -7.71 -10.30
CA ASP A 39 6.39 -7.01 -10.81
C ASP A 39 5.92 -5.90 -9.87
N ALA A 40 5.85 -6.17 -8.56
CA ALA A 40 5.52 -5.16 -7.55
C ALA A 40 6.55 -4.02 -7.50
N ARG A 41 7.85 -4.35 -7.44
CA ARG A 41 8.94 -3.36 -7.41
C ARG A 41 8.90 -2.42 -8.61
N ARG A 42 8.63 -2.93 -9.81
CA ARG A 42 8.49 -2.09 -11.02
C ARG A 42 7.43 -1.00 -10.85
N VAL A 43 6.29 -1.34 -10.24
CA VAL A 43 5.19 -0.39 -9.99
C VAL A 43 5.56 0.59 -8.86
N ILE A 44 6.19 0.10 -7.80
CA ILE A 44 6.66 0.92 -6.66
C ILE A 44 7.71 1.94 -7.12
N GLU A 45 8.67 1.55 -7.94
CA GLU A 45 9.68 2.44 -8.51
C GLU A 45 9.04 3.51 -9.41
N ARG A 46 8.07 3.12 -10.24
CA ARG A 46 7.28 4.07 -11.04
C ARG A 46 6.57 5.08 -10.13
N LEU A 47 5.94 4.62 -9.05
CA LEU A 47 5.26 5.48 -8.09
C LEU A 47 6.24 6.44 -7.40
N GLY A 48 7.35 5.93 -6.87
CA GLY A 48 8.37 6.74 -6.20
C GLY A 48 8.92 7.82 -7.13
N GLY A 49 9.19 7.47 -8.39
CA GLY A 49 9.61 8.44 -9.40
C GLY A 49 8.60 9.56 -9.64
N GLN A 50 7.30 9.34 -9.45
CA GLN A 50 6.29 10.40 -9.55
C GLN A 50 6.18 11.22 -8.26
N VAL A 51 6.17 10.55 -7.10
CA VAL A 51 6.06 11.20 -5.78
C VAL A 51 7.22 12.17 -5.53
N TYR A 52 8.45 11.80 -5.90
CA TYR A 52 9.62 12.66 -5.67
C TYR A 52 9.77 13.83 -6.67
N ASN A 53 9.15 13.73 -7.85
CA ASN A 53 9.33 14.71 -8.92
C ASN A 53 8.14 15.67 -9.10
N LEU A 54 7.02 15.42 -8.43
CA LEU A 54 5.82 16.27 -8.52
C LEU A 54 5.65 17.08 -7.23
N GLY A 55 5.40 18.38 -7.37
CA GLY A 55 5.00 19.26 -6.27
C GLY A 55 3.59 19.80 -6.52
N GLY A 56 2.72 19.70 -5.52
CA GLY A 56 1.32 20.15 -5.63
C GLY A 56 1.20 21.68 -5.62
N THR A 57 0.38 22.23 -6.49
CA THR A 57 0.17 23.68 -6.66
C THR A 57 -1.10 24.20 -5.99
N ASP A 58 -2.05 23.32 -5.71
CA ASP A 58 -3.35 23.60 -5.09
C ASP A 58 -3.64 22.62 -3.93
N ALA A 59 -4.75 22.81 -3.21
CA ALA A 59 -5.08 21.96 -2.06
C ALA A 59 -5.33 20.49 -2.44
N ALA A 60 -6.03 20.26 -3.55
CA ALA A 60 -6.37 18.92 -4.02
C ALA A 60 -5.12 18.18 -4.52
N SER A 61 -4.25 18.84 -5.29
CA SER A 61 -2.99 18.24 -5.75
C SER A 61 -2.01 17.96 -4.62
N LYS A 62 -1.89 18.84 -3.63
CA LYS A 62 -1.05 18.60 -2.44
C LYS A 62 -1.54 17.41 -1.62
N GLN A 63 -2.86 17.35 -1.37
CA GLN A 63 -3.45 16.25 -0.61
C GLN A 63 -3.26 14.91 -1.35
N ALA A 64 -3.57 14.87 -2.64
CA ALA A 64 -3.38 13.66 -3.44
C ALA A 64 -1.91 13.21 -3.51
N LEU A 65 -0.94 14.13 -3.60
CA LEU A 65 0.49 13.75 -3.54
C LEU A 65 0.92 13.26 -2.16
N ALA A 66 0.34 13.80 -1.09
CA ALA A 66 0.57 13.29 0.26
C ALA A 66 0.04 11.86 0.42
N ASP A 67 -1.21 11.62 0.01
CA ASP A 67 -1.81 10.27 0.01
C ASP A 67 -0.99 9.31 -0.90
N ALA A 68 -0.48 9.77 -2.04
CA ALA A 68 0.42 8.98 -2.90
C ALA A 68 1.73 8.60 -2.20
N GLY A 69 2.34 9.53 -1.44
CA GLY A 69 3.54 9.29 -0.65
C GLY A 69 3.31 8.30 0.48
N GLU A 70 2.16 8.36 1.15
CA GLU A 70 1.75 7.36 2.14
C GLU A 70 1.67 5.96 1.52
N ARG A 71 1.03 5.83 0.35
CA ARG A 71 0.96 4.56 -0.39
C ARG A 71 2.33 4.08 -0.83
N PHE A 72 3.23 4.96 -1.25
CA PHE A 72 4.59 4.60 -1.61
C PHE A 72 5.37 4.01 -0.43
N ASN A 73 5.32 4.65 0.74
CA ASN A 73 5.98 4.16 1.94
C ASN A 73 5.38 2.82 2.41
N ALA A 74 4.06 2.68 2.37
CA ALA A 74 3.37 1.45 2.70
C ALA A 74 3.76 0.31 1.74
N ALA A 75 3.68 0.54 0.42
CA ALA A 75 4.06 -0.46 -0.57
C ALA A 75 5.53 -0.87 -0.46
N GLY A 76 6.43 0.08 -0.19
CA GLY A 76 7.86 -0.17 0.06
C GLY A 76 8.09 -1.10 1.25
N SER A 77 7.50 -0.79 2.40
CA SER A 77 7.62 -1.64 3.60
C SER A 77 6.98 -3.04 3.40
N GLN A 78 5.83 -3.11 2.73
CA GLN A 78 5.14 -4.38 2.44
C GLN A 78 5.98 -5.28 1.51
N ILE A 79 6.59 -4.72 0.46
CA ILE A 79 7.35 -5.54 -0.50
C ILE A 79 8.66 -6.06 0.10
N GLU A 80 9.28 -5.29 0.99
CA GLU A 80 10.47 -5.71 1.73
C GLU A 80 10.18 -6.89 2.66
N GLN A 81 9.02 -6.88 3.32
CA GLN A 81 8.59 -7.93 4.27
C GLN A 81 7.90 -9.13 3.60
N ALA A 82 7.55 -9.03 2.31
CA ALA A 82 6.81 -10.08 1.61
C ALA A 82 7.58 -11.42 1.56
N THR A 83 6.97 -12.47 2.08
CA THR A 83 7.47 -13.86 2.04
C THR A 83 6.60 -14.77 1.17
N THR A 84 5.45 -14.29 0.69
CA THR A 84 4.55 -15.04 -0.21
C THR A 84 4.21 -14.23 -1.47
N PRO A 85 3.89 -14.91 -2.60
CA PRO A 85 3.46 -14.22 -3.82
C PRO A 85 2.22 -13.34 -3.60
N ALA A 86 1.31 -13.75 -2.70
CA ALA A 86 0.12 -12.96 -2.35
C ALA A 86 0.51 -11.64 -1.67
N GLN A 87 1.44 -11.65 -0.72
CA GLN A 87 1.93 -10.42 -0.07
C GLN A 87 2.61 -9.47 -1.06
N ALA A 88 3.39 -10.00 -2.01
CA ALA A 88 3.97 -9.18 -3.06
C ALA A 88 2.91 -8.54 -3.98
N ARG A 89 1.81 -9.25 -4.28
CA ARG A 89 0.67 -8.70 -5.03
C ARG A 89 -0.07 -7.61 -4.25
N LEU A 90 -0.24 -7.75 -2.94
CA LEU A 90 -0.82 -6.70 -2.09
C LEU A 90 0.04 -5.43 -2.08
N ALA A 91 1.37 -5.57 -2.05
CA ALA A 91 2.28 -4.43 -2.17
C ALA A 91 2.16 -3.74 -3.54
N LYS A 92 2.00 -4.54 -4.61
CA LYS A 92 1.71 -4.00 -5.95
C LYS A 92 0.40 -3.23 -5.97
N GLU A 93 -0.67 -3.75 -5.38
CA GLU A 93 -1.98 -3.09 -5.32
C GLU A 93 -1.90 -1.75 -4.57
N THR A 94 -1.21 -1.73 -3.42
CA THR A 94 -0.93 -0.49 -2.68
C THR A 94 -0.20 0.54 -3.55
N ALA A 95 0.77 0.10 -4.37
CA ALA A 95 1.47 0.98 -5.30
C ALA A 95 0.57 1.48 -6.45
N LEU A 96 -0.35 0.65 -6.93
CA LEU A 96 -1.35 1.05 -7.93
C LEU A 96 -2.29 2.13 -7.38
N GLU A 97 -2.76 2.00 -6.14
CA GLU A 97 -3.53 3.04 -5.46
C GLU A 97 -2.74 4.36 -5.42
N GLY A 98 -1.45 4.30 -5.06
CA GLY A 98 -0.55 5.47 -5.11
C GLY A 98 -0.48 6.11 -6.50
N LEU A 99 -0.45 5.32 -7.58
CA LEU A 99 -0.45 5.84 -8.95
C LEU A 99 -1.77 6.51 -9.33
N TYR A 100 -2.91 6.04 -8.79
CA TYR A 100 -4.18 6.75 -8.95
C TYR A 100 -4.16 8.11 -8.25
N TYR A 101 -3.59 8.21 -7.05
CA TYR A 101 -3.40 9.49 -6.37
C TYR A 101 -2.49 10.46 -7.14
N VAL A 102 -1.39 9.97 -7.71
CA VAL A 102 -0.53 10.76 -8.62
C VAL A 102 -1.31 11.25 -9.83
N SER A 103 -2.09 10.38 -10.46
CA SER A 103 -2.92 10.71 -11.62
C SER A 103 -3.95 11.79 -11.28
N ALA A 104 -4.60 11.67 -10.11
CA ALA A 104 -5.53 12.68 -9.59
C ALA A 104 -4.84 14.01 -9.30
N ALA A 105 -3.64 14.00 -8.72
CA ALA A 105 -2.87 15.22 -8.47
C ALA A 105 -2.49 15.93 -9.78
N ARG A 106 -2.05 15.18 -10.79
CA ARG A 106 -1.77 15.71 -12.14
C ARG A 106 -3.00 16.34 -12.76
N ALA A 107 -4.15 15.65 -12.69
CA ALA A 107 -5.42 16.18 -13.18
C ALA A 107 -5.84 17.47 -12.46
N ALA A 108 -5.65 17.55 -11.13
CA ALA A 108 -5.91 18.76 -10.35
C ALA A 108 -5.04 19.95 -10.78
N MET A 109 -3.79 19.68 -11.16
CA MET A 109 -2.88 20.69 -11.71
C MET A 109 -3.11 21.01 -13.20
N GLY A 110 -4.14 20.44 -13.83
CA GLY A 110 -4.42 20.61 -15.25
C GLY A 110 -3.37 19.97 -16.18
N MET A 111 -2.61 18.99 -15.68
CA MET A 111 -1.61 18.26 -16.43
C MET A 111 -2.20 16.99 -17.05
N ASP A 112 -1.46 16.38 -17.99
CA ASP A 112 -1.73 15.01 -18.41
C ASP A 112 -1.68 14.07 -17.18
N PRO A 113 -2.76 13.32 -16.86
CA PRO A 113 -2.80 12.37 -15.76
C PRO A 113 -1.74 11.26 -15.89
N GLY A 114 -1.22 11.06 -17.10
CA GLY A 114 -0.16 10.11 -17.40
C GLY A 114 -0.70 8.74 -17.84
N PRO A 115 0.16 7.71 -17.91
CA PRO A 115 -0.21 6.42 -18.45
C PRO A 115 -1.29 5.74 -17.60
N ALA A 116 -2.23 5.09 -18.26
CA ALA A 116 -3.30 4.33 -17.62
C ALA A 116 -2.76 3.42 -16.50
N VAL A 117 -3.43 3.48 -15.35
CA VAL A 117 -3.14 2.62 -14.20
C VAL A 117 -4.04 1.39 -14.32
N PRO A 118 -3.50 0.18 -14.12
CA PRO A 118 -4.32 -1.01 -13.98
C PRO A 118 -5.43 -0.81 -12.93
N GLU A 119 -6.61 -1.34 -13.24
CA GLU A 119 -7.80 -1.23 -12.39
C GLU A 119 -7.57 -1.93 -11.04
N LEU A 120 -8.10 -1.33 -9.97
CA LEU A 120 -8.05 -1.86 -8.61
C LEU A 120 -9.22 -2.81 -8.35
N ASP A 121 -9.07 -3.68 -7.35
CA ASP A 121 -10.11 -4.62 -6.97
C ASP A 121 -11.38 -3.88 -6.52
N GLY A 122 -12.51 -4.27 -7.12
CA GLY A 122 -13.81 -3.69 -6.82
C GLY A 122 -14.03 -2.25 -7.34
N GLN A 123 -13.04 -1.60 -7.94
CA GLN A 123 -13.13 -0.22 -8.44
C GLN A 123 -14.31 -0.04 -9.42
N ARG A 124 -14.44 -0.95 -10.39
CA ARG A 124 -15.57 -0.94 -11.34
C ARG A 124 -16.92 -1.01 -10.66
N SER A 125 -17.06 -1.96 -9.73
CA SER A 125 -18.32 -2.22 -9.03
C SER A 125 -18.70 -1.11 -8.06
N ALA A 126 -17.70 -0.37 -7.56
CA ALA A 126 -17.91 0.74 -6.65
C ALA A 126 -18.41 2.01 -7.33
N GLY A 127 -18.26 2.09 -8.66
CA GLY A 127 -18.72 3.21 -9.45
C GLY A 127 -17.87 4.47 -9.26
N ARG A 128 -18.39 5.60 -9.73
CA ARG A 128 -17.72 6.89 -9.64
C ARG A 128 -18.72 8.04 -9.47
N VAL A 129 -18.25 9.11 -8.86
CA VAL A 129 -18.98 10.38 -8.81
C VAL A 129 -19.06 10.96 -10.22
N THR A 130 -20.26 11.32 -10.67
CA THR A 130 -20.52 11.84 -12.02
C THR A 130 -20.99 13.30 -12.05
N GLU A 131 -21.39 13.84 -10.90
CA GLU A 131 -21.91 15.20 -10.76
C GLU A 131 -21.55 15.76 -9.40
N ASP A 132 -21.48 17.10 -9.31
CA ASP A 132 -21.27 17.78 -8.04
C ASP A 132 -22.48 17.59 -7.13
N ARG A 133 -22.21 17.28 -5.86
CA ARG A 133 -23.26 17.18 -4.85
C ARG A 133 -22.79 17.73 -3.53
N ALA A 134 -23.66 18.50 -2.89
CA ALA A 134 -23.47 19.01 -1.54
C ALA A 134 -24.72 18.71 -0.72
N ILE A 135 -24.53 18.15 0.47
CA ILE A 135 -25.59 17.83 1.42
C ILE A 135 -25.26 18.39 2.80
N ASP A 136 -26.28 18.60 3.61
CA ASP A 136 -26.12 18.81 5.05
C ASP A 136 -26.36 17.48 5.78
N PHE A 137 -25.33 16.99 6.46
CA PHE A 137 -25.34 15.73 7.21
C PHE A 137 -24.76 15.95 8.60
N ASP A 138 -25.56 15.65 9.64
CA ASP A 138 -25.13 15.76 11.04
C ASP A 138 -24.54 17.16 11.40
N GLY A 139 -25.21 18.22 10.93
CA GLY A 139 -24.81 19.61 11.17
C GLY A 139 -23.58 20.09 10.39
N ARG A 140 -23.06 19.29 9.45
CA ARG A 140 -21.91 19.61 8.61
C ARG A 140 -22.26 19.49 7.13
N ARG A 141 -21.60 20.28 6.30
CA ARG A 141 -21.74 20.23 4.85
C ARG A 141 -20.76 19.21 4.27
N VAL A 142 -21.29 18.18 3.60
CA VAL A 142 -20.49 17.12 2.95
C VAL A 142 -20.67 17.22 1.45
N GLU A 143 -19.55 17.18 0.72
CA GLU A 143 -19.55 17.34 -0.73
C GLU A 143 -18.82 16.21 -1.45
N ALA A 144 -19.30 15.90 -2.65
CA ALA A 144 -18.68 14.99 -3.61
C ALA A 144 -18.65 15.65 -4.99
N SER A 145 -17.58 15.43 -5.76
CA SER A 145 -17.42 16.00 -7.10
C SER A 145 -16.64 15.05 -8.03
N PRO A 146 -16.94 15.03 -9.34
CA PRO A 146 -16.10 14.37 -10.34
C PRO A 146 -14.77 15.10 -10.57
N THR A 147 -14.66 16.38 -10.18
CA THR A 147 -13.49 17.23 -10.44
C THR A 147 -12.86 17.74 -9.13
N PRO A 148 -11.54 17.99 -9.15
CA PRO A 148 -10.85 18.54 -7.98
C PRO A 148 -11.26 19.98 -7.72
N SER A 149 -11.42 20.33 -6.44
CA SER A 149 -11.65 21.71 -6.01
C SER A 149 -11.10 21.95 -4.60
N ALA A 150 -11.09 23.22 -4.17
CA ALA A 150 -10.77 23.54 -2.78
C ALA A 150 -11.82 23.03 -1.79
N ALA A 151 -13.07 22.82 -2.23
CA ALA A 151 -14.14 22.29 -1.40
C ALA A 151 -14.11 20.75 -1.30
N THR A 152 -13.50 20.08 -2.29
CA THR A 152 -13.38 18.62 -2.38
C THR A 152 -11.91 18.20 -2.57
N PRO A 153 -11.00 18.47 -1.61
CA PRO A 153 -9.57 18.22 -1.82
C PRO A 153 -9.18 16.74 -1.68
N ASN A 154 -10.06 15.88 -1.18
CA ASN A 154 -9.74 14.49 -0.88
C ASN A 154 -10.13 13.58 -2.04
N TYR A 155 -9.16 13.00 -2.73
CA TYR A 155 -9.43 12.02 -3.77
C TYR A 155 -9.60 10.61 -3.19
N TYR A 156 -10.48 9.81 -3.79
CA TYR A 156 -10.51 8.36 -3.60
C TYR A 156 -10.52 7.67 -4.97
N PRO A 157 -9.67 6.65 -5.20
CA PRO A 157 -9.60 5.95 -6.48
C PRO A 157 -10.83 5.09 -6.77
N GLY A 158 -11.68 4.81 -5.79
CA GLY A 158 -12.77 3.84 -5.91
C GLY A 158 -12.32 2.42 -5.54
N GLY A 159 -13.22 1.63 -4.97
CA GLY A 159 -12.89 0.29 -4.49
C GLY A 159 -13.76 -0.15 -3.31
N ARG A 160 -13.27 -1.10 -2.53
CA ARG A 160 -13.95 -1.60 -1.33
C ARG A 160 -13.19 -1.22 -0.07
N VAL A 161 -13.93 -0.77 0.95
CA VAL A 161 -13.40 -0.49 2.30
C VAL A 161 -14.26 -1.24 3.31
N ALA A 162 -13.62 -2.11 4.10
CA ALA A 162 -14.29 -2.97 5.08
C ALA A 162 -15.54 -3.68 4.49
N GLY A 163 -15.39 -4.27 3.30
CA GLY A 163 -16.45 -5.00 2.60
C GLY A 163 -17.46 -4.13 1.84
N ARG A 164 -17.47 -2.80 2.02
CA ARG A 164 -18.43 -1.90 1.35
C ARG A 164 -17.80 -1.14 0.18
N PRO A 165 -18.50 -1.01 -0.95
CA PRO A 165 -18.02 -0.20 -2.07
C PRO A 165 -18.00 1.31 -1.73
N VAL A 166 -16.97 2.01 -2.18
CA VAL A 166 -16.83 3.46 -2.07
C VAL A 166 -16.54 4.00 -3.48
N PRO A 167 -17.37 4.91 -4.04
CA PRO A 167 -17.19 5.39 -5.40
C PRO A 167 -15.89 6.19 -5.59
N ALA A 168 -15.30 6.10 -6.78
CA ALA A 168 -14.18 6.97 -7.16
C ALA A 168 -14.64 8.42 -7.25
N GLY A 169 -13.88 9.38 -6.71
CA GLY A 169 -14.25 10.79 -6.78
C GLY A 169 -13.47 11.69 -5.83
N TRP A 170 -13.84 12.97 -5.83
CA TRP A 170 -13.31 13.99 -4.94
C TRP A 170 -14.32 14.31 -3.85
N TYR A 171 -13.86 14.46 -2.62
CA TYR A 171 -14.71 14.60 -1.43
C TYR A 171 -14.24 15.72 -0.51
N SER A 172 -15.18 16.39 0.15
CA SER A 172 -14.87 17.43 1.15
C SER A 172 -14.15 16.86 2.37
N GLU A 173 -14.51 15.64 2.74
CA GLU A 173 -13.89 14.89 3.83
C GLU A 173 -13.74 13.41 3.46
N PRO A 174 -12.69 12.74 3.96
CA PRO A 174 -12.42 11.35 3.64
C PRO A 174 -13.27 10.40 4.51
N TRP A 175 -14.59 10.40 4.30
CA TRP A 175 -15.58 9.69 5.13
C TRP A 175 -15.38 8.16 5.21
N TRP A 176 -14.58 7.57 4.31
CA TRP A 176 -14.18 6.15 4.35
C TRP A 176 -12.97 5.87 5.25
N LYS A 177 -12.12 6.86 5.57
CA LYS A 177 -10.85 6.65 6.28
C LYS A 177 -11.06 5.98 7.65
N THR A 178 -12.13 6.30 8.37
CA THR A 178 -12.46 5.64 9.64
C THR A 178 -12.70 4.14 9.47
N ALA A 179 -13.45 3.73 8.45
CA ALA A 179 -13.71 2.32 8.18
C ALA A 179 -12.45 1.58 7.69
N LEU A 180 -11.56 2.28 6.98
CA LEU A 180 -10.27 1.75 6.54
C LEU A 180 -9.36 1.42 7.73
N VAL A 181 -9.31 2.30 8.73
CA VAL A 181 -8.45 2.13 9.92
C VAL A 181 -9.10 1.21 10.95
N ALA A 182 -10.38 1.41 11.27
CA ALA A 182 -11.08 0.69 12.32
C ALA A 182 -11.65 -0.67 11.86
N GLY A 183 -11.70 -0.93 10.56
CA GLY A 183 -12.32 -2.13 9.99
C GLY A 183 -13.85 -2.16 10.14
N ALA A 184 -14.46 -1.10 10.66
CA ALA A 184 -15.89 -1.01 10.93
C ALA A 184 -16.46 0.34 10.49
N TRP A 185 -17.67 0.29 9.93
CA TRP A 185 -18.39 1.48 9.49
C TRP A 185 -19.17 2.11 10.66
N GLY A 186 -19.11 3.44 10.77
CA GLY A 186 -19.85 4.19 11.78
C GLY A 186 -21.36 4.13 11.58
N VAL A 187 -22.10 4.27 12.69
CA VAL A 187 -23.55 4.44 12.69
C VAL A 187 -23.91 5.66 11.84
N GLY A 188 -24.74 5.48 10.81
CA GLY A 188 -25.15 6.56 9.89
C GLY A 188 -24.36 6.63 8.57
N SER A 189 -23.31 5.83 8.38
CA SER A 189 -22.57 5.73 7.10
C SER A 189 -23.47 5.43 5.89
N ALA A 190 -24.48 4.58 6.07
CA ALA A 190 -25.45 4.28 5.02
C ALA A 190 -26.40 5.44 4.71
N VAL A 191 -26.77 6.22 5.73
CA VAL A 191 -27.58 7.43 5.55
C VAL A 191 -26.78 8.49 4.82
N LEU A 192 -25.51 8.66 5.18
CA LEU A 192 -24.57 9.53 4.48
C LEU A 192 -24.42 9.10 3.02
N PHE A 193 -24.18 7.81 2.79
CA PHE A 193 -24.08 7.23 1.46
C PHE A 193 -25.35 7.51 0.63
N ASN A 194 -26.53 7.23 1.19
CA ASN A 194 -27.80 7.49 0.51
C ASN A 194 -27.95 8.96 0.12
N ALA A 195 -27.66 9.88 1.04
CA ALA A 195 -27.75 11.31 0.79
C ALA A 195 -26.76 11.77 -0.30
N LEU A 196 -25.55 11.22 -0.32
CA LEU A 196 -24.53 11.56 -1.32
C LEU A 196 -24.75 10.91 -2.69
N PHE A 197 -25.36 9.72 -2.79
CA PHE A 197 -25.31 8.98 -4.05
C PHE A 197 -26.67 8.54 -4.60
N SER A 198 -27.76 8.76 -3.86
CA SER A 198 -29.11 8.42 -4.36
C SER A 198 -29.36 9.08 -5.73
N GLY A 199 -29.73 8.27 -6.72
CA GLY A 199 -30.02 8.71 -8.09
C GLY A 199 -28.81 9.09 -8.95
N MET A 200 -27.57 8.92 -8.47
CA MET A 200 -26.37 9.26 -9.24
C MET A 200 -26.04 8.16 -10.25
N SER A 201 -26.00 8.49 -11.54
CA SER A 201 -25.86 7.51 -12.63
C SER A 201 -24.54 6.72 -12.64
N GLY A 202 -23.49 7.23 -11.98
CA GLY A 202 -22.22 6.55 -11.82
C GLY A 202 -22.14 5.59 -10.62
N VAL A 203 -23.16 5.54 -9.76
CA VAL A 203 -23.22 4.72 -8.55
C VAL A 203 -24.49 3.87 -8.63
N GLY A 204 -24.35 2.63 -9.10
CA GLY A 204 -25.50 1.77 -9.41
C GLY A 204 -26.25 1.24 -8.18
N TYR A 205 -25.57 1.12 -7.04
CA TYR A 205 -26.11 0.46 -5.86
C TYR A 205 -26.75 1.45 -4.88
N ASP A 206 -27.80 0.99 -4.20
CA ASP A 206 -28.48 1.77 -3.19
C ASP A 206 -27.85 1.62 -1.79
N SER A 207 -28.42 2.30 -0.81
CA SER A 207 -27.94 2.27 0.57
C SER A 207 -28.10 0.91 1.24
N ALA A 208 -29.13 0.13 0.90
CA ALA A 208 -29.31 -1.22 1.42
C ALA A 208 -28.23 -2.16 0.87
N ALA A 209 -27.91 -2.06 -0.42
CA ALA A 209 -26.82 -2.79 -1.05
C ALA A 209 -25.47 -2.37 -0.44
N PHE A 210 -25.22 -1.07 -0.26
CA PHE A 210 -24.03 -0.56 0.46
C PHE A 210 -23.91 -1.16 1.87
N GLU A 211 -24.98 -1.17 2.67
CA GLU A 211 -24.96 -1.71 4.04
C GLU A 211 -24.55 -3.17 4.10
N ASN A 212 -25.08 -3.95 3.16
CA ASN A 212 -24.82 -5.37 3.02
C ASN A 212 -23.51 -5.66 2.25
N GLY A 213 -22.79 -4.64 1.78
CA GLY A 213 -21.56 -4.80 0.98
C GLY A 213 -21.81 -5.27 -0.46
N TYR A 214 -23.05 -5.26 -0.93
CA TYR A 214 -23.40 -5.51 -2.32
C TYR A 214 -23.18 -4.24 -3.14
N GLY A 215 -22.37 -4.34 -4.19
CA GLY A 215 -22.39 -3.40 -5.31
C GLY A 215 -22.92 -4.17 -6.52
N ASP A 216 -23.68 -3.52 -7.39
CA ASP A 216 -24.36 -4.14 -8.55
C ASP A 216 -23.45 -5.00 -9.46
N GLY A 217 -22.13 -4.87 -9.34
CA GLY A 217 -21.15 -5.74 -10.01
C GLY A 217 -20.96 -7.14 -9.41
N TYR A 218 -21.57 -7.47 -8.26
CA TYR A 218 -21.41 -8.82 -7.65
C TYR A 218 -22.14 -9.90 -8.45
N GLN A 219 -23.29 -9.60 -9.08
CA GLN A 219 -23.98 -10.58 -9.92
C GLN A 219 -23.15 -10.93 -11.16
N ALA A 220 -22.52 -9.94 -11.80
CA ALA A 220 -21.58 -10.16 -12.90
C ALA A 220 -20.28 -10.87 -12.46
N GLY A 221 -19.85 -10.67 -11.20
CA GLY A 221 -18.71 -11.37 -10.61
C GLY A 221 -19.01 -12.82 -10.23
N LEU A 222 -20.24 -13.12 -9.81
CA LEU A 222 -20.72 -14.49 -9.58
C LEU A 222 -20.93 -15.24 -10.91
N ASP A 223 -21.48 -14.57 -11.93
CA ASP A 223 -21.64 -15.14 -13.27
C ASP A 223 -20.28 -15.33 -13.97
N ALA A 224 -19.26 -14.53 -13.63
CA ALA A 224 -17.86 -14.74 -14.06
C ALA A 224 -17.11 -15.78 -13.21
N ALA A 225 -17.51 -15.98 -11.96
CA ALA A 225 -16.95 -17.01 -11.07
C ALA A 225 -17.45 -18.43 -11.42
N ASP A 226 -18.59 -18.55 -12.11
CA ASP A 226 -19.05 -19.82 -12.72
C ASP A 226 -18.20 -20.23 -13.95
N GLY A 227 -17.27 -19.36 -14.37
CA GLY A 227 -16.40 -19.53 -15.54
C GLY A 227 -14.98 -20.07 -15.30
N GLY A 228 -14.65 -20.57 -14.10
CA GLY A 228 -13.43 -21.35 -13.89
C GLY A 228 -12.37 -20.74 -12.97
N TYR A 229 -12.74 -20.51 -11.70
CA TYR A 229 -11.75 -20.42 -10.62
C TYR A 229 -11.92 -21.61 -9.69
N ASP A 230 -11.00 -22.55 -9.82
CA ASP A 230 -10.91 -23.80 -9.09
C ASP A 230 -10.85 -23.49 -7.58
N GLY A 231 -11.90 -23.85 -6.86
CA GLY A 231 -12.07 -23.63 -5.43
C GLY A 231 -11.12 -24.49 -4.59
N ALA A 232 -9.88 -24.04 -4.44
CA ALA A 232 -8.96 -24.53 -3.42
C ALA A 232 -8.11 -23.36 -2.89
N GLY A 233 -8.48 -22.82 -1.72
CA GLY A 233 -7.57 -21.90 -1.02
C GLY A 233 -8.15 -20.90 -0.02
N TYR A 234 -9.40 -21.03 0.44
CA TYR A 234 -9.88 -20.26 1.59
C TYR A 234 -10.16 -21.19 2.77
N ASP A 235 -9.07 -21.72 3.31
CA ASP A 235 -9.12 -22.36 4.62
C ASP A 235 -9.12 -21.23 5.65
N GLN A 236 -10.26 -21.09 6.31
CA GLN A 236 -10.60 -20.15 7.36
C GLN A 236 -9.81 -20.42 8.66
N SER A 237 -8.48 -20.39 8.58
CA SER A 237 -7.54 -20.64 9.68
C SER A 237 -6.25 -19.85 9.43
N GLY A 238 -6.32 -18.52 9.45
CA GLY A 238 -5.15 -17.65 9.29
C GLY A 238 -5.32 -16.23 9.85
N TYR A 239 -6.45 -15.93 10.49
CA TYR A 239 -6.57 -14.71 11.28
C TYR A 239 -5.97 -14.94 12.66
N ASP A 240 -4.65 -14.89 12.76
CA ASP A 240 -4.02 -14.63 14.04
C ASP A 240 -4.28 -13.17 14.39
N GLN A 241 -5.32 -13.02 15.20
CA GLN A 241 -5.70 -11.85 15.97
C GLN A 241 -4.60 -11.56 16.99
N GLY A 242 -3.58 -10.80 16.60
CA GLY A 242 -2.50 -10.41 17.50
C GLY A 242 -1.43 -9.56 16.82
N GLY A 243 -1.66 -8.25 16.75
CA GLY A 243 -0.69 -7.32 16.18
C GLY A 243 -1.16 -5.87 16.16
N TYR A 244 -1.92 -5.43 17.16
CA TYR A 244 -2.11 -4.01 17.46
C TYR A 244 -1.46 -3.75 18.80
N ASP A 245 -0.14 -3.61 18.81
CA ASP A 245 0.54 -3.05 19.98
C ASP A 245 0.24 -1.56 20.03
N GLN A 246 -0.79 -1.30 20.83
CA GLN A 246 -1.15 -0.05 21.45
C GLN A 246 -0.02 0.37 22.41
N GLY A 247 0.78 1.36 22.03
CA GLY A 247 1.67 2.03 22.99
C GLY A 247 2.84 2.80 22.37
N GLY A 248 2.80 4.13 22.48
CA GLY A 248 4.01 4.96 22.39
C GLY A 248 3.98 6.11 21.37
N TYR A 249 3.00 7.01 21.46
CA TYR A 249 3.17 8.37 20.92
C TYR A 249 3.60 9.27 22.09
N ASP A 250 4.84 9.77 22.05
CA ASP A 250 5.32 10.87 22.89
C ASP A 250 5.68 12.06 21.98
N PRO A 251 4.95 13.19 22.03
CA PRO A 251 5.28 14.38 21.27
C PRO A 251 6.13 15.34 22.13
N GLY A 252 7.43 15.10 22.20
CA GLY A 252 8.39 16.01 22.82
C GLY A 252 9.12 16.88 21.79
N TYR A 253 8.58 18.07 21.51
CA TYR A 253 9.37 19.17 20.96
C TYR A 253 10.16 19.82 22.09
N ASP A 254 11.48 19.92 21.98
CA ASP A 254 12.25 21.02 22.57
C ASP A 254 13.56 21.28 21.81
N GLN A 255 13.50 22.35 21.01
CA GLN A 255 14.45 23.46 20.93
C GLN A 255 15.95 23.20 21.17
N GLY A 256 16.71 23.25 20.08
CA GLY A 256 18.03 23.89 19.91
C GLY A 256 18.99 23.98 21.10
N GLY A 257 20.11 23.26 20.99
CA GLY A 257 21.30 23.46 21.80
C GLY A 257 22.50 22.70 21.23
N TYR A 258 23.14 23.26 20.21
CA TYR A 258 24.45 22.81 19.73
C TYR A 258 25.51 23.38 20.67
N ASP A 259 26.26 22.52 21.38
CA ASP A 259 27.52 22.90 22.03
C ASP A 259 28.54 21.76 21.86
N PRO A 260 29.66 21.97 21.14
CA PRO A 260 30.68 20.96 20.93
C PRO A 260 31.78 21.07 21.99
N GLY A 261 31.97 19.99 22.76
CA GLY A 261 33.25 19.71 23.41
C GLY A 261 33.24 19.88 24.92
N ALA A 262 32.89 18.80 25.64
CA ALA A 262 33.28 18.62 27.02
C ALA A 262 34.58 17.79 27.07
N ASP A 263 35.63 18.46 27.50
CA ASP A 263 36.69 17.99 28.39
C ASP A 263 36.70 16.49 28.73
N LEU A 264 37.71 15.81 28.20
CA LEU A 264 38.37 14.71 28.89
C LEU A 264 39.74 15.22 29.37
N GLY A 265 39.79 15.69 30.62
CA GLY A 265 41.04 15.73 31.38
C GLY A 265 41.61 14.30 31.44
N GLY A 266 42.91 14.06 31.32
CA GLY A 266 44.04 14.78 31.87
C GLY A 266 44.91 13.71 32.53
N GLN A 267 46.11 13.46 32.00
CA GLN A 267 47.19 12.79 32.71
C GLN A 267 48.54 13.04 32.00
N ASP A 268 49.23 14.00 32.62
CA ASP A 268 50.66 14.24 32.74
C ASP A 268 51.57 13.02 32.46
N PHE A 269 52.55 13.18 31.56
CA PHE A 269 53.90 12.61 31.68
C PHE A 269 54.86 13.41 30.79
N GLY A 270 55.90 13.94 31.42
CA GLY A 270 56.83 14.88 30.82
C GLY A 270 57.98 14.27 30.01
N ASP A 271 58.77 15.22 29.51
CA ASP A 271 60.22 15.19 29.40
C ASP A 271 60.89 14.55 28.17
N TYR A 272 61.97 15.22 27.76
CA TYR A 272 63.07 14.89 26.84
C TYR A 272 62.97 15.23 25.34
N GLY A 273 63.72 16.29 24.98
CA GLY A 273 64.84 16.23 24.02
C GLY A 273 64.48 16.18 22.53
N ASN A 274 64.68 17.26 21.77
CA ASN A 274 65.94 17.55 21.05
C ASN A 274 66.48 16.37 20.23
N PHE A 275 66.38 16.48 18.90
CA PHE A 275 67.35 16.14 17.83
C PHE A 275 66.54 16.26 16.52
N GLY A 276 66.80 17.20 15.62
CA GLY A 276 68.06 17.40 14.92
C GLY A 276 67.78 17.05 13.46
N GLY A 277 67.82 18.06 12.58
CA GLY A 277 67.52 17.91 11.15
C GLY A 277 68.56 17.10 10.39
N PHE A 278 68.19 16.68 9.18
CA PHE A 278 69.09 16.54 8.04
C PHE A 278 68.27 16.37 6.75
N ASP A 279 68.28 17.40 5.90
CA ASP A 279 68.63 17.43 4.47
C ASP A 279 68.57 16.08 3.72
N GLY A 280 67.84 15.94 2.62
CA GLY A 280 68.22 16.45 1.30
C GLY A 280 68.46 15.27 0.32
N PHE A 281 68.57 15.57 -0.98
CA PHE A 281 68.75 14.68 -2.15
C PHE A 281 67.44 14.18 -2.77
N ASP A 282 66.89 14.83 -3.80
CA ASP A 282 67.40 15.12 -5.16
C ASP A 282 67.18 13.94 -6.14
N SER A 283 66.58 14.32 -7.26
CA SER A 283 66.34 13.56 -8.48
C SER A 283 67.62 13.02 -9.09
N ASP A 284 67.52 11.93 -9.86
CA ASP A 284 68.20 11.87 -11.16
C ASP A 284 67.84 10.63 -12.02
N PHE A 285 67.72 10.93 -13.32
CA PHE A 285 67.71 10.10 -14.55
C PHE A 285 66.53 9.18 -14.91
#